data_AF-A0A743SLU4-F1
#
_entry.id   AF-A0A743SLU4-F1
#
_cell.length_a   1.000
_cell.length_b   1.000
_cell.length_c   1.000
_cell.angle_alpha   90.00
_cell.angle_beta   90.00
_cell.angle_gamma   90.00
#
_symmetry.space_group_name_H-M   'P 1'
#
loop_
_entity.id
_entity.type
_entity.pdbx_description
1 polymer ?
#
loop_
_entity_poly.entity_id
_entity_poly.type
_entity_poly.pdbx_seq_one_letter_code
_entity_poly.pdbx_strand_id
1 'polypeptide(L)'
;MKRSEIRKAIERWFDVERYEAIEKLTLQQFYVEVERRILAHKMLLKRDTLPPLNRLLLDDYRNKILRGEILFSGDTSTQGHELARTYAVVPVTRSNAQLYAKSLTLLGTHPETAQRSQSEYLSEYLKESGIKNLSSITVDIFLQEASTEDIIEHLKVLIPQWRKQLKMNDPAVREYRFGKSTLRKIIEYRLIPMMDLIFWGADNNDTKIPLSLISSLLHEDSDKDRDEGMLKATDYPLAMALLTDESYLKSFEDYMMENNYLRDMPIADHVKDDKKKKEAK
;
A
#
# COMPACT_ATOMS: atom_id res chain seq x y z
N MET A 1 11.37 -6.13 27.43
CA MET A 1 10.15 -6.50 28.19
C MET A 1 10.09 -8.02 28.35
N LYS A 2 9.60 -8.54 29.47
CA LYS A 2 9.34 -9.98 29.65
C LYS A 2 8.10 -10.39 28.83
N ARG A 3 7.99 -11.67 28.44
CA ARG A 3 6.85 -12.19 27.65
C ARG A 3 5.48 -11.85 28.27
N SER A 4 5.37 -11.94 29.61
CA SER A 4 4.13 -11.61 30.33
C SER A 4 3.79 -10.12 30.30
N GLU A 5 4.79 -9.24 30.28
CA GLU A 5 4.60 -7.79 30.14
C GLU A 5 4.16 -7.44 28.71
N ILE A 6 4.75 -8.10 27.70
CA ILE A 6 4.37 -7.96 26.29
C ILE A 6 2.91 -8.39 26.10
N ARG A 7 2.53 -9.57 26.59
CA ARG A 7 1.14 -10.06 26.50
C ARG A 7 0.16 -9.07 27.14
N LYS A 8 0.42 -8.63 28.38
CA LYS A 8 -0.42 -7.63 29.06
C LYS A 8 -0.51 -6.29 28.33
N ALA A 9 0.54 -5.87 27.64
CA ALA A 9 0.53 -4.62 26.90
C ALA A 9 -0.30 -4.73 25.60
N ILE A 10 -0.22 -5.87 24.92
CA ILE A 10 -0.97 -6.16 23.70
C ILE A 10 -2.46 -6.36 24.00
N GLU A 11 -2.81 -7.17 25.02
CA GLU A 11 -4.21 -7.45 25.41
C GLU A 11 -5.01 -6.21 25.84
N ARG A 12 -4.35 -5.06 26.09
CA ARG A 12 -5.05 -3.80 26.37
C ARG A 12 -5.79 -3.22 25.17
N TRP A 13 -5.37 -3.59 23.97
CA TRP A 13 -5.83 -2.95 22.75
C TRP A 13 -6.14 -3.93 21.62
N PHE A 14 -5.41 -5.05 21.57
CA PHE A 14 -5.53 -6.04 20.52
C PHE A 14 -6.69 -7.00 20.82
N ASP A 15 -7.56 -7.14 19.83
CA ASP A 15 -8.73 -8.00 19.84
C ASP A 15 -8.94 -8.50 18.41
N VAL A 16 -8.77 -9.82 18.22
CA VAL A 16 -8.79 -10.43 16.88
C VAL A 16 -10.19 -10.39 16.25
N GLU A 17 -11.26 -10.34 17.06
CA GLU A 17 -12.64 -10.32 16.57
C GLU A 17 -12.98 -9.01 15.85
N ARG A 18 -12.32 -7.90 16.22
CA ARG A 18 -12.50 -6.60 15.54
C ARG A 18 -12.12 -6.66 14.05
N TYR A 19 -11.24 -7.58 13.69
CA TYR A 19 -10.78 -7.77 12.32
C TYR A 19 -11.78 -8.54 11.45
N GLU A 20 -12.84 -9.14 12.01
CA GLU A 20 -13.93 -9.74 11.21
C GLU A 20 -14.62 -8.72 10.30
N ALA A 21 -14.60 -7.43 10.69
CA ALA A 21 -15.16 -6.37 9.87
C ALA A 21 -14.41 -6.19 8.53
N ILE A 22 -13.16 -6.66 8.42
CA ILE A 22 -12.38 -6.66 7.18
C ILE A 22 -13.01 -7.58 6.13
N GLU A 23 -13.59 -8.71 6.54
CA GLU A 23 -14.20 -9.67 5.60
C GLU A 23 -15.45 -9.08 4.92
N LYS A 24 -16.03 -8.03 5.51
CA LYS A 24 -17.21 -7.31 5.00
C LYS A 24 -16.85 -6.19 4.03
N LEU A 25 -15.57 -5.86 3.89
CA LEU A 25 -15.11 -4.80 3.01
C LEU A 25 -15.26 -5.18 1.54
N THR A 26 -15.45 -4.18 0.67
CA THR A 26 -15.29 -4.38 -0.77
C THR A 26 -13.83 -4.63 -1.14
N LEU A 27 -13.57 -5.17 -2.32
CA LEU A 27 -12.21 -5.36 -2.84
C LEU A 27 -11.39 -4.06 -2.81
N GLN A 28 -12.00 -2.92 -3.18
CA GLN A 28 -11.35 -1.61 -3.13
C GLN A 28 -11.03 -1.19 -1.70
N GLN A 29 -11.98 -1.34 -0.78
CA GLN A 29 -11.77 -0.98 0.62
C GLN A 29 -10.69 -1.86 1.27
N PHE A 30 -10.67 -3.15 0.94
CA PHE A 30 -9.66 -4.09 1.39
C PHE A 30 -8.26 -3.73 0.86
N TYR A 31 -8.14 -3.33 -0.41
CA TYR A 31 -6.90 -2.77 -0.94
C TYR A 31 -6.41 -1.58 -0.12
N VAL A 32 -7.30 -0.63 0.17
CA VAL A 32 -6.97 0.57 0.95
C VAL A 32 -6.54 0.22 2.38
N GLU A 33 -7.13 -0.79 3.02
CA GLU A 33 -6.70 -1.26 4.34
C GLU A 33 -5.25 -1.75 4.35
N VAL A 34 -4.88 -2.53 3.33
CA VAL A 34 -3.53 -3.08 3.19
C VAL A 34 -2.54 -1.96 2.87
N GLU A 35 -2.86 -1.10 1.90
CA GLU A 35 -2.04 0.04 1.50
C GLU A 35 -1.76 0.99 2.69
N ARG A 36 -2.79 1.36 3.47
CA ARG A 36 -2.64 2.27 4.62
C ARG A 36 -1.75 1.69 5.71
N ARG A 37 -1.78 0.38 5.96
CA ARG A 37 -0.88 -0.29 6.93
C ARG A 37 0.56 -0.33 6.44
N ILE A 38 0.76 -0.60 5.15
CA ILE A 38 2.08 -0.53 4.52
C ILE A 38 2.65 0.89 4.65
N LEU A 39 1.84 1.91 4.35
CA LEU A 39 2.21 3.31 4.48
C LEU A 39 2.55 3.66 5.93
N ALA A 40 1.67 3.32 6.89
CA ALA A 40 1.88 3.57 8.31
C ALA A 40 3.20 2.95 8.81
N HIS A 41 3.48 1.70 8.44
CA HIS A 41 4.74 1.04 8.82
C HIS A 41 5.97 1.73 8.20
N LYS A 42 5.92 2.10 6.92
CA LYS A 42 7.01 2.85 6.27
C LYS A 42 7.25 4.22 6.90
N MET A 43 6.17 4.90 7.30
CA MET A 43 6.24 6.18 8.02
C MET A 43 6.87 5.98 9.40
N LEU A 44 6.45 4.95 10.15
CA LEU A 44 7.00 4.62 11.46
C LEU A 44 8.51 4.40 11.41
N LEU A 45 9.01 3.64 10.43
CA LEU A 45 10.45 3.40 10.24
C LEU A 45 11.27 4.67 9.93
N LYS A 46 10.60 5.77 9.54
CA LYS A 46 11.21 7.06 9.21
C LYS A 46 10.78 8.18 10.15
N ARG A 47 10.12 7.86 11.27
CA ARG A 47 9.43 8.80 12.18
C ARG A 47 10.26 10.04 12.52
N ASP A 48 11.53 9.84 12.84
CA ASP A 48 12.44 10.93 13.23
C ASP A 48 12.67 11.94 12.11
N THR A 49 12.60 11.48 10.87
CA THR A 49 12.83 12.27 9.65
C THR A 49 11.53 12.73 8.96
N LEU A 50 10.36 12.42 9.52
CA LEU A 50 9.08 12.77 8.92
C LEU A 50 8.72 14.26 9.08
N PRO A 51 8.19 14.91 8.03
CA PRO A 51 6.93 15.64 8.07
C PRO A 51 6.24 16.03 9.39
N PRO A 52 6.04 17.27 9.87
CA PRO A 52 5.01 17.54 10.88
C PRO A 52 3.63 17.02 10.44
N LEU A 53 3.23 17.26 9.18
CA LEU A 53 1.94 16.79 8.68
C LEU A 53 1.89 15.25 8.61
N ASN A 54 2.96 14.62 8.14
CA ASN A 54 3.05 13.15 8.09
C ASN A 54 3.13 12.54 9.48
N ARG A 55 3.74 13.20 10.46
CA ARG A 55 3.73 12.74 11.85
C ARG A 55 2.30 12.73 12.40
N LEU A 56 1.50 13.78 12.11
CA LEU A 56 0.08 13.80 12.48
C LEU A 56 -0.70 12.65 11.82
N LEU A 57 -0.44 12.38 10.53
CA LEU A 57 -1.07 11.25 9.83
C LEU A 57 -0.62 9.89 10.40
N LEU A 58 0.66 9.74 10.73
CA LEU A 58 1.18 8.54 11.39
C LEU A 58 0.52 8.34 12.77
N ASP A 59 0.35 9.42 13.54
CA ASP A 59 -0.31 9.37 14.84
C ASP A 59 -1.80 8.97 14.71
N ASP A 60 -2.50 9.43 13.68
CA ASP A 60 -3.87 8.99 13.35
C ASP A 60 -3.92 7.48 13.02
N TYR A 61 -3.07 7.01 12.11
CA TYR A 61 -2.98 5.59 11.76
C TYR A 61 -2.62 4.73 12.96
N ARG A 62 -1.64 5.16 13.76
CA ARG A 62 -1.24 4.50 15.00
C ARG A 62 -2.43 4.39 15.96
N ASN A 63 -3.19 5.47 16.17
CA ASN A 63 -4.34 5.45 17.07
C ASN A 63 -5.44 4.49 16.60
N LYS A 64 -5.70 4.45 15.29
CA LYS A 64 -6.69 3.52 14.70
C LYS A 64 -6.25 2.06 14.81
N ILE A 65 -5.00 1.75 14.48
CA ILE A 65 -4.41 0.42 14.65
C ILE A 65 -4.52 -0.04 16.10
N LEU A 66 -4.14 0.81 17.05
CA LEU A 66 -4.22 0.52 18.49
C LEU A 66 -5.66 0.54 19.05
N ARG A 67 -6.66 0.67 18.20
CA ARG A 67 -8.07 0.47 18.57
C ARG A 67 -8.70 -0.69 17.80
N GLY A 68 -7.94 -1.37 16.94
CA GLY A 68 -8.48 -2.36 16.01
C GLY A 68 -9.52 -1.75 15.06
N GLU A 69 -9.39 -0.46 14.76
CA GLU A 69 -10.28 0.24 13.83
C GLU A 69 -9.85 -0.04 12.39
N ILE A 70 -10.84 -0.08 11.49
CA ILE A 70 -10.61 -0.07 10.06
C ILE A 70 -9.98 1.28 9.69
N LEU A 71 -8.87 1.27 8.97
CA LEU A 71 -8.17 2.51 8.60
C LEU A 71 -8.93 3.30 7.54
N PHE A 72 -9.77 2.64 6.78
CA PHE A 72 -10.71 3.17 5.80
C PHE A 72 -11.84 3.93 6.49
N SER A 73 -11.85 5.25 6.30
CA SER A 73 -12.90 6.15 6.76
C SER A 73 -13.36 7.04 5.60
N GLY A 74 -14.45 6.69 4.92
CA GLY A 74 -15.11 7.56 3.93
C GLY A 74 -15.32 6.93 2.56
N ASP A 75 -15.33 7.75 1.51
CA ASP A 75 -15.40 7.33 0.11
C ASP A 75 -14.00 6.91 -0.38
N THR A 76 -13.91 5.93 -1.28
CA THR A 76 -12.63 5.44 -1.84
C THR A 76 -12.04 6.42 -2.86
N SER A 77 -12.81 7.42 -3.27
CA SER A 77 -12.30 8.58 -3.98
C SER A 77 -11.28 9.29 -3.10
N THR A 78 -10.03 9.37 -3.55
CA THR A 78 -9.04 10.34 -3.08
C THR A 78 -9.74 11.62 -2.62
N GLN A 79 -9.72 11.90 -1.32
CA GLN A 79 -10.33 13.13 -0.79
C GLN A 79 -9.62 14.33 -1.45
N GLY A 80 -10.26 14.93 -2.46
CA GLY A 80 -9.74 16.07 -3.22
C GLY A 80 -10.19 16.07 -4.68
N HIS A 81 -10.07 17.23 -5.34
CA HIS A 81 -10.24 17.40 -6.79
C HIS A 81 -9.09 16.76 -7.62
N GLU A 82 -8.44 15.72 -7.09
CA GLU A 82 -7.27 15.09 -7.69
C GLU A 82 -7.68 13.95 -8.62
N LEU A 83 -6.97 13.83 -9.74
CA LEU A 83 -7.15 12.72 -10.69
C LEU A 83 -6.59 11.43 -10.09
N ALA A 84 -7.25 10.31 -10.36
CA ALA A 84 -6.79 8.98 -9.92
C ALA A 84 -5.37 8.69 -10.43
N ARG A 85 -4.55 8.05 -9.59
CA ARG A 85 -3.13 7.74 -9.85
C ARG A 85 -2.78 6.31 -9.51
N THR A 86 -1.68 5.81 -10.09
CA THR A 86 -1.04 4.53 -9.74
C THR A 86 0.47 4.74 -9.63
N TYR A 87 1.20 3.72 -9.16
CA TYR A 87 2.67 3.75 -9.23
C TYR A 87 3.21 3.92 -10.66
N ALA A 88 2.43 3.55 -11.69
CA ALA A 88 2.82 3.60 -13.10
C ALA A 88 2.37 4.87 -13.81
N VAL A 89 1.24 5.46 -13.40
CA VAL A 89 0.63 6.63 -14.03
C VAL A 89 0.28 7.65 -12.94
N VAL A 90 1.06 8.72 -12.89
CA VAL A 90 0.83 9.85 -11.97
C VAL A 90 0.40 11.06 -12.80
N PRO A 91 -0.88 11.48 -12.73
CA PRO A 91 -1.35 12.62 -13.49
C PRO A 91 -0.77 13.92 -12.94
N VAL A 92 -0.34 14.80 -13.85
CA VAL A 92 0.11 16.16 -13.52
C VAL A 92 -0.91 17.13 -14.12
N THR A 93 -1.67 17.80 -13.26
CA THR A 93 -2.53 18.90 -13.68
C THR A 93 -1.71 20.15 -14.00
N ARG A 94 -2.30 21.14 -14.67
CA ARG A 94 -1.62 22.42 -14.93
C ARG A 94 -1.19 23.15 -13.64
N SER A 95 -2.01 23.08 -12.59
CA SER A 95 -1.68 23.63 -11.28
C SER A 95 -0.45 22.93 -10.67
N ASN A 96 -0.41 21.60 -10.82
CA ASN A 96 0.72 20.76 -10.42
C ASN A 96 2.00 21.05 -11.23
N ALA A 97 1.88 21.28 -12.55
CA ALA A 97 2.97 21.70 -13.43
C ALA A 97 3.64 23.00 -12.98
N GLN A 98 2.84 23.98 -12.52
CA GLN A 98 3.38 25.24 -12.00
C GLN A 98 4.17 25.05 -10.71
N LEU A 99 3.73 24.13 -9.84
CA LEU A 99 4.49 23.76 -8.65
C LEU A 99 5.83 23.13 -9.04
N TYR A 100 5.87 22.22 -10.02
CA TYR A 100 7.13 21.66 -10.51
C TYR A 100 8.09 22.74 -11.04
N ALA A 101 7.60 23.64 -11.89
CA ALA A 101 8.42 24.70 -12.47
C ALA A 101 9.04 25.59 -11.38
N LYS A 102 8.25 25.95 -10.36
CA LYS A 102 8.74 26.72 -9.20
C LYS A 102 9.79 25.95 -8.40
N SER A 103 9.58 24.65 -8.16
CA SER A 103 10.53 23.78 -7.46
C SER A 103 11.87 23.69 -8.19
N LEU A 104 11.85 23.42 -9.50
CA LEU A 104 13.05 23.30 -10.32
C LEU A 104 13.83 24.63 -10.40
N THR A 105 13.10 25.76 -10.49
CA THR A 105 13.71 27.10 -10.49
C THR A 105 14.38 27.42 -9.16
N LEU A 106 13.79 27.01 -8.03
CA LEU A 106 14.38 27.18 -6.70
C LEU A 106 15.67 26.36 -6.56
N LEU A 107 15.67 25.11 -7.05
CA LEU A 107 16.85 24.23 -7.06
C LEU A 107 18.01 24.81 -7.89
N GLY A 108 17.70 25.41 -9.05
CA GLY A 108 18.71 25.97 -9.95
C GLY A 108 19.31 27.30 -9.49
N THR A 109 18.55 28.12 -8.76
CA THR A 109 19.00 29.46 -8.34
C THR A 109 19.74 29.49 -7.00
N HIS A 110 19.52 28.47 -6.17
CA HIS A 110 19.94 28.47 -4.78
C HIS A 110 20.39 27.05 -4.34
N PRO A 111 21.51 26.53 -4.89
CA PRO A 111 21.93 25.14 -4.65
C PRO A 111 22.26 24.84 -3.18
N GLU A 112 22.76 25.82 -2.42
CA GLU A 112 23.06 25.66 -0.99
C GLU A 112 21.79 25.73 -0.10
N THR A 113 20.81 26.55 -0.48
CA THR A 113 19.51 26.61 0.18
C THR A 113 18.60 25.46 -0.25
N ALA A 114 18.79 24.83 -1.42
CA ALA A 114 18.11 23.60 -1.81
C ALA A 114 18.41 22.41 -0.88
N GLN A 115 19.59 22.37 -0.26
CA GLN A 115 19.92 21.39 0.78
C GLN A 115 19.21 21.67 2.11
N ARG A 116 18.93 22.94 2.44
CA ARG A 116 18.32 23.38 3.72
C ARG A 116 16.82 23.69 3.65
N SER A 117 16.30 24.02 2.48
CA SER A 117 14.91 24.37 2.16
C SER A 117 14.30 23.31 1.24
N GLN A 118 14.55 22.04 1.56
CA GLN A 118 13.54 21.02 1.31
C GLN A 118 12.32 21.42 2.14
N SER A 119 11.53 22.38 1.66
CA SER A 119 10.17 22.52 2.17
C SER A 119 9.57 21.12 2.06
N GLU A 120 9.08 20.61 3.18
CA GLU A 120 8.62 19.23 3.30
C GLU A 120 7.62 18.91 2.19
N TYR A 121 6.80 19.88 1.83
CA TYR A 121 5.85 19.85 0.72
C TYR A 121 6.51 19.68 -0.66
N LEU A 122 7.61 20.38 -0.95
CA LEU A 122 8.33 20.30 -2.24
C LEU A 122 9.11 18.99 -2.36
N SER A 123 9.72 18.52 -1.27
CA SER A 123 10.43 17.24 -1.23
C SER A 123 9.47 16.06 -1.41
N GLU A 124 8.29 16.15 -0.78
CA GLU A 124 7.26 15.14 -0.81
C GLU A 124 6.61 15.10 -2.19
N TYR A 125 6.28 16.25 -2.78
CA TYR A 125 5.77 16.31 -4.14
C TYR A 125 6.77 15.81 -5.19
N LEU A 126 8.06 16.14 -5.07
CA LEU A 126 9.12 15.61 -5.95
C LEU A 126 9.45 14.12 -5.69
N LYS A 127 9.21 13.61 -4.48
CA LYS A 127 9.33 12.18 -4.14
C LYS A 127 8.13 11.38 -4.64
N GLU A 128 6.91 11.89 -4.45
CA GLU A 128 5.64 11.28 -4.86
C GLU A 128 5.44 11.31 -6.38
N SER A 129 5.95 12.33 -7.05
CA SER A 129 5.91 12.45 -8.51
C SER A 129 6.92 11.60 -9.27
N GLY A 130 7.85 10.94 -8.56
CA GLY A 130 8.90 10.15 -9.18
C GLY A 130 9.94 10.96 -9.97
N ILE A 131 9.87 12.30 -9.97
CA ILE A 131 10.82 13.20 -10.68
C ILE A 131 12.15 13.32 -9.90
N LYS A 132 12.70 12.18 -9.50
CA LYS A 132 14.10 12.05 -9.08
C LYS A 132 14.93 11.27 -10.10
N ASN A 133 14.28 10.64 -11.08
CA ASN A 133 14.91 9.73 -12.02
C ASN A 133 14.58 10.12 -13.47
N LEU A 134 15.57 10.00 -14.36
CA LEU A 134 15.45 10.10 -15.82
C LEU A 134 14.42 9.12 -16.43
N SER A 135 13.85 8.25 -15.60
CA SER A 135 12.84 7.25 -15.95
C SER A 135 11.38 7.74 -15.91
N SER A 136 11.13 9.01 -15.64
CA SER A 136 9.77 9.59 -15.64
C SER A 136 9.63 10.67 -16.72
N ILE A 137 8.48 10.69 -17.41
CA ILE A 137 8.11 11.73 -18.39
C ILE A 137 6.75 12.31 -18.03
N THR A 138 6.56 13.60 -18.29
CA THR A 138 5.24 14.24 -18.25
C THR A 138 4.68 14.28 -19.67
N VAL A 139 3.42 13.87 -19.83
CA VAL A 139 2.73 13.81 -21.12
C VAL A 139 1.41 14.57 -21.01
N ASP A 140 1.14 15.44 -21.97
CA ASP A 140 -0.16 16.07 -22.12
C ASP A 140 -1.08 15.12 -22.89
N ILE A 141 -2.20 14.73 -22.26
CA ILE A 141 -3.25 13.91 -22.88
C ILE A 141 -4.49 14.79 -23.03
N PHE A 142 -4.87 15.08 -24.27
CA PHE A 142 -6.02 15.92 -24.59
C PHE A 142 -7.31 15.09 -24.58
N LEU A 143 -7.90 14.92 -23.38
CA LEU A 143 -9.10 14.08 -23.17
C LEU A 143 -10.34 14.52 -23.98
N GLN A 144 -10.37 15.75 -24.51
CA GLN A 144 -11.47 16.26 -25.35
C GLN A 144 -11.26 16.02 -26.85
N GLU A 145 -10.04 15.72 -27.28
CA GLU A 145 -9.65 15.67 -28.69
C GLU A 145 -9.66 14.25 -29.26
N ALA A 146 -9.65 13.23 -28.42
CA ALA A 146 -9.57 11.83 -28.82
C ALA A 146 -10.42 10.93 -27.91
N SER A 147 -10.96 9.84 -28.48
CA SER A 147 -11.67 8.83 -27.70
C SER A 147 -10.71 8.09 -26.75
N THR A 148 -11.26 7.39 -25.76
CA THR A 148 -10.45 6.56 -24.85
C THR A 148 -9.66 5.50 -25.64
N GLU A 149 -10.28 4.88 -26.63
CA GLU A 149 -9.67 3.88 -27.50
C GLU A 149 -8.52 4.47 -28.32
N ASP A 150 -8.71 5.65 -28.92
CA ASP A 150 -7.67 6.33 -29.70
C ASP A 150 -6.47 6.71 -28.82
N ILE A 151 -6.72 7.23 -27.61
CA ILE A 151 -5.67 7.55 -26.63
C ILE A 151 -4.87 6.28 -26.30
N ILE A 152 -5.55 5.15 -26.05
CA ILE A 152 -4.90 3.87 -25.76
C ILE A 152 -4.04 3.41 -26.94
N GLU A 153 -4.54 3.48 -28.18
CA GLU A 153 -3.76 3.10 -29.38
C GLU A 153 -2.54 4.00 -29.59
N HIS A 154 -2.69 5.31 -29.40
CA HIS A 154 -1.56 6.25 -29.45
C HIS A 154 -0.50 5.91 -28.39
N LEU A 155 -0.92 5.65 -27.15
CA LEU A 155 0.01 5.30 -26.07
C LEU A 155 0.70 3.95 -26.29
N LYS A 156 0.02 2.95 -26.86
CA LYS A 156 0.61 1.66 -27.24
C LYS A 156 1.79 1.83 -28.21
N VAL A 157 1.70 2.78 -29.14
CA VAL A 157 2.76 3.07 -30.12
C VAL A 157 3.86 3.93 -29.51
N LEU A 158 3.49 4.97 -28.74
CA LEU A 158 4.44 5.97 -28.24
C LEU A 158 5.30 5.47 -27.06
N ILE A 159 4.74 4.71 -26.13
CA ILE A 159 5.47 4.24 -24.94
C ILE A 159 6.74 3.44 -25.31
N PRO A 160 6.70 2.45 -26.23
CA PRO A 160 7.91 1.76 -26.67
C PRO A 160 8.95 2.68 -27.32
N GLN A 161 8.50 3.68 -28.09
CA GLN A 161 9.38 4.64 -28.72
C GLN A 161 10.09 5.53 -27.69
N TRP A 162 9.35 6.04 -26.71
CA TRP A 162 9.92 6.84 -25.62
C TRP A 162 10.94 6.04 -24.81
N ARG A 163 10.65 4.77 -24.49
CA ARG A 163 11.62 3.89 -23.82
C ARG A 163 12.92 3.76 -24.60
N LYS A 164 12.83 3.55 -25.92
CA LYS A 164 14.01 3.46 -26.81
C LYS A 164 14.78 4.78 -26.87
N GLN A 165 14.08 5.90 -27.03
CA GLN A 165 14.68 7.24 -27.13
C GLN A 165 15.41 7.64 -25.84
N LEU A 166 14.81 7.32 -24.69
CA LEU A 166 15.38 7.60 -23.37
C LEU A 166 16.40 6.54 -22.92
N LYS A 167 16.66 5.51 -23.74
CA LYS A 167 17.55 4.38 -23.41
C LYS A 167 17.18 3.71 -22.09
N MET A 168 15.89 3.53 -21.85
CA MET A 168 15.37 2.84 -20.67
C MET A 168 15.52 1.33 -20.83
N ASN A 169 15.90 0.66 -19.74
CA ASN A 169 15.84 -0.79 -19.67
C ASN A 169 14.39 -1.25 -19.51
N ASP A 170 14.08 -2.45 -19.97
CA ASP A 170 12.79 -3.06 -19.68
C ASP A 170 12.60 -3.19 -18.16
N PRO A 171 11.37 -2.98 -17.66
CA PRO A 171 11.10 -3.19 -16.25
C PRO A 171 11.41 -4.64 -15.89
N ALA A 172 12.03 -4.84 -14.73
CA ALA A 172 12.32 -6.17 -14.22
C ALA A 172 11.03 -7.01 -14.22
N VAL A 173 11.13 -8.25 -14.72
CA VAL A 173 10.03 -9.20 -14.62
C VAL A 173 9.71 -9.37 -13.15
N ARG A 174 8.45 -9.12 -12.79
CA ARG A 174 8.03 -9.28 -11.40
C ARG A 174 8.08 -10.74 -11.01
N GLU A 175 8.84 -11.03 -9.96
CA GLU A 175 8.90 -12.36 -9.35
C GLU A 175 7.57 -12.71 -8.67
N TYR A 176 6.89 -11.70 -8.12
CA TYR A 176 5.61 -11.87 -7.44
C TYR A 176 4.42 -11.37 -8.28
N ARG A 177 3.37 -12.19 -8.36
CA ARG A 177 2.06 -11.79 -8.88
C ARG A 177 0.98 -11.98 -7.83
N PHE A 178 0.34 -10.88 -7.48
CA PHE A 178 -0.82 -10.83 -6.61
C PHE A 178 -2.03 -11.46 -7.31
N GLY A 179 -2.78 -12.28 -6.59
CA GLY A 179 -3.98 -12.93 -7.13
C GLY A 179 -4.97 -13.29 -6.04
N LYS A 180 -6.09 -13.92 -6.43
CA LYS A 180 -7.15 -14.37 -5.49
C LYS A 180 -6.58 -15.25 -4.37
N SER A 181 -5.57 -16.07 -4.65
CA SER A 181 -4.91 -16.91 -3.63
C SER A 181 -4.16 -16.09 -2.59
N THR A 182 -3.51 -14.99 -2.98
CA THR A 182 -2.87 -14.06 -2.03
C THR A 182 -3.90 -13.35 -1.16
N LEU A 183 -4.96 -12.82 -1.77
CA LEU A 183 -6.07 -12.18 -1.03
C LEU A 183 -6.66 -13.14 0.02
N ARG A 184 -6.89 -14.39 -0.39
CA ARG A 184 -7.34 -15.45 0.49
C ARG A 184 -6.37 -15.71 1.64
N LYS A 185 -5.06 -15.78 1.39
CA LYS A 185 -4.05 -15.93 2.44
C LYS A 185 -4.06 -14.76 3.42
N ILE A 186 -4.22 -13.51 2.95
CA ILE A 186 -4.27 -12.33 3.83
C ILE A 186 -5.40 -12.47 4.85
N ILE A 187 -6.57 -12.97 4.41
CA ILE A 187 -7.74 -13.19 5.27
C ILE A 187 -7.54 -14.43 6.14
N GLU A 188 -7.30 -15.59 5.53
CA GLU A 188 -7.28 -16.88 6.23
C GLU A 188 -6.17 -16.97 7.27
N TYR A 189 -5.01 -16.34 7.00
CA TYR A 189 -3.84 -16.37 7.87
C TYR A 189 -3.82 -15.19 8.84
N ARG A 190 -4.89 -14.36 8.84
CA ARG A 190 -5.02 -13.19 9.70
C ARG A 190 -3.80 -12.26 9.56
N LEU A 191 -3.37 -11.98 8.32
CA LEU A 191 -2.15 -11.19 8.09
C LEU A 191 -2.32 -9.73 8.46
N ILE A 192 -3.51 -9.15 8.32
CA ILE A 192 -3.75 -7.75 8.74
C ILE A 192 -3.55 -7.55 10.25
N PRO A 193 -4.18 -8.34 11.16
CA PRO A 193 -3.87 -8.23 12.57
C PRO A 193 -2.41 -8.59 12.90
N MET A 194 -1.77 -9.49 12.14
CA MET A 194 -0.34 -9.76 12.28
C MET A 194 0.52 -8.53 11.92
N MET A 195 0.18 -7.80 10.86
CA MET A 195 0.83 -6.55 10.48
C MET A 195 0.69 -5.50 11.59
N ASP A 196 -0.47 -5.43 12.25
CA ASP A 196 -0.72 -4.50 13.35
C ASP A 196 0.10 -4.87 14.61
N LEU A 197 0.29 -6.16 14.88
CA LEU A 197 1.23 -6.64 15.91
C LEU A 197 2.70 -6.32 15.58
N ILE A 198 3.11 -6.49 14.32
CA ILE A 198 4.45 -6.11 13.85
C ILE A 198 4.66 -4.60 13.99
N PHE A 199 3.67 -3.80 13.59
CA PHE A 199 3.68 -2.35 13.74
C PHE A 199 3.83 -1.94 15.22
N TRP A 200 3.05 -2.54 16.12
CA TRP A 200 3.17 -2.28 17.55
C TRP A 200 4.57 -2.62 18.09
N GLY A 201 5.15 -3.75 17.66
CA GLY A 201 6.51 -4.14 18.05
C GLY A 201 7.55 -3.09 17.65
N ALA A 202 7.49 -2.62 16.40
CA ALA A 202 8.36 -1.55 15.90
C ALA A 202 8.17 -0.23 16.66
N ASP A 203 6.92 0.16 16.95
CA ASP A 203 6.61 1.41 17.67
C ASP A 203 7.02 1.38 19.15
N ASN A 204 7.18 0.18 19.73
CA ASN A 204 7.56 -0.02 21.12
C ASN A 204 9.03 -0.44 21.24
N ASN A 205 9.94 0.41 20.73
CA ASN A 205 11.39 0.22 20.79
C ASN A 205 11.86 -1.11 20.15
N ASP A 206 11.35 -1.43 18.96
CA ASP A 206 11.67 -2.67 18.24
C ASP A 206 11.46 -3.95 19.07
N THR A 207 10.42 -3.94 19.92
CA THR A 207 10.08 -5.07 20.78
C THR A 207 9.70 -6.27 19.92
N LYS A 208 10.50 -7.34 20.04
CA LYS A 208 10.23 -8.62 19.37
C LYS A 208 9.16 -9.40 20.12
N ILE A 209 7.98 -9.56 19.50
CA ILE A 209 6.91 -10.40 20.00
C ILE A 209 7.26 -11.87 19.65
N PRO A 210 7.31 -12.80 20.62
CA PRO A 210 7.54 -14.21 20.33
C PRO A 210 6.46 -14.77 19.39
N LEU A 211 6.84 -15.61 18.42
CA LEU A 211 5.89 -16.18 17.45
C LEU A 211 4.82 -17.06 18.11
N SER A 212 5.17 -17.81 19.16
CA SER A 212 4.18 -18.50 19.99
C SER A 212 3.16 -17.57 20.66
N LEU A 213 3.55 -16.34 21.00
CA LEU A 213 2.60 -15.35 21.53
C LEU A 213 1.72 -14.81 20.40
N ILE A 214 2.28 -14.49 19.22
CA ILE A 214 1.49 -14.09 18.04
C ILE A 214 0.49 -15.18 17.67
N SER A 215 0.91 -16.45 17.58
CA SER A 215 0.03 -17.59 17.30
C SER A 215 -1.10 -17.67 18.32
N SER A 216 -0.81 -17.56 19.64
CA SER A 216 -1.87 -17.55 20.65
C SER A 216 -2.84 -16.38 20.46
N LEU A 217 -2.35 -15.16 20.24
CA LEU A 217 -3.21 -13.98 20.08
C LEU A 217 -4.07 -14.05 18.81
N LEU A 218 -3.55 -14.64 17.74
CA LEU A 218 -4.23 -14.72 16.46
C LEU A 218 -5.13 -15.95 16.33
N HIS A 219 -4.92 -17.01 17.10
CA HIS A 219 -5.54 -18.32 16.85
C HIS A 219 -5.99 -19.07 18.11
N GLU A 220 -6.05 -18.42 19.29
CA GLU A 220 -6.37 -19.09 20.59
C GLU A 220 -7.61 -20.01 20.52
N ASP A 221 -8.66 -19.58 19.80
CA ASP A 221 -9.94 -20.29 19.68
C ASP A 221 -10.27 -20.73 18.25
N SER A 222 -9.29 -20.79 17.35
CA SER A 222 -9.55 -21.18 15.95
C SER A 222 -9.30 -22.67 15.72
N ASP A 223 -10.25 -23.35 15.07
CA ASP A 223 -10.08 -24.73 14.55
C ASP A 223 -8.98 -24.84 13.47
N LYS A 224 -8.31 -23.73 13.13
CA LYS A 224 -7.23 -23.69 12.14
C LYS A 224 -5.90 -23.98 12.83
N ASP A 225 -5.23 -25.05 12.39
CA ASP A 225 -3.87 -25.41 12.82
C ASP A 225 -2.83 -24.37 12.34
N ARG A 226 -2.71 -23.26 13.07
CA ARG A 226 -1.76 -22.16 12.80
C ARG A 226 -0.85 -21.92 14.00
N ASP A 227 0.03 -22.89 14.22
CA ASP A 227 1.00 -22.87 15.30
C ASP A 227 2.22 -21.97 15.00
N GLU A 228 3.13 -21.87 15.98
CA GLU A 228 4.38 -21.13 15.84
C GLU A 228 5.23 -21.57 14.63
N GLY A 229 5.18 -22.86 14.27
CA GLY A 229 5.91 -23.42 13.13
C GLY A 229 5.40 -22.86 11.80
N MET A 230 4.09 -22.85 11.60
CA MET A 230 3.43 -22.29 10.41
C MET A 230 3.66 -20.77 10.30
N LEU A 231 3.55 -20.06 11.42
CA LEU A 231 3.83 -18.62 11.47
C LEU A 231 5.27 -18.31 11.05
N LYS A 232 6.24 -19.08 11.57
CA LYS A 232 7.66 -18.92 11.24
C LYS A 232 7.95 -19.21 9.78
N ALA A 233 7.36 -20.28 9.23
CA ALA A 233 7.66 -20.75 7.89
C ALA A 233 6.97 -19.93 6.79
N THR A 234 5.77 -19.39 7.05
CA THR A 234 4.92 -18.81 6.00
C THR A 234 4.31 -17.48 6.38
N ASP A 235 3.58 -17.40 7.50
CA ASP A 235 2.64 -16.28 7.69
C ASP A 235 3.37 -14.99 8.07
N TYR A 236 4.34 -15.06 8.99
CA TYR A 236 5.15 -13.91 9.39
C TYR A 236 6.03 -13.40 8.25
N PRO A 237 6.76 -14.25 7.48
CA PRO A 237 7.46 -13.79 6.28
C PRO A 237 6.55 -13.09 5.26
N LEU A 238 5.32 -13.58 5.06
CA LEU A 238 4.38 -12.98 4.12
C LEU A 238 3.85 -11.62 4.62
N ALA A 239 3.51 -11.50 5.91
CA ALA A 239 3.12 -10.22 6.51
C ALA A 239 4.26 -9.19 6.44
N MET A 240 5.50 -9.61 6.74
CA MET A 240 6.67 -8.75 6.59
C MET A 240 6.91 -8.34 5.13
N ALA A 241 6.79 -9.27 4.18
CA ALA A 241 6.94 -8.97 2.76
C ALA A 241 5.90 -7.94 2.29
N LEU A 242 4.64 -8.07 2.70
CA LEU A 242 3.61 -7.05 2.44
C LEU A 242 4.02 -5.67 2.96
N LEU A 243 4.56 -5.58 4.18
CA LEU A 243 4.96 -4.32 4.81
C LEU A 243 6.21 -3.69 4.18
N THR A 244 7.17 -4.48 3.72
CA THR A 244 8.51 -3.99 3.35
C THR A 244 8.85 -4.05 1.88
N ASP A 245 8.29 -5.01 1.13
CA ASP A 245 8.60 -5.19 -0.30
C ASP A 245 7.61 -4.42 -1.18
N GLU A 246 8.12 -3.42 -1.90
CA GLU A 246 7.32 -2.61 -2.81
C GLU A 246 6.69 -3.43 -3.96
N SER A 247 7.26 -4.58 -4.32
CA SER A 247 6.73 -5.43 -5.38
C SER A 247 5.31 -5.93 -5.06
N TYR A 248 5.00 -6.15 -3.77
CA TYR A 248 3.69 -6.60 -3.32
C TYR A 248 2.61 -5.53 -3.53
N LEU A 249 2.86 -4.29 -3.09
CA LEU A 249 1.90 -3.21 -3.27
C LEU A 249 1.68 -2.89 -4.76
N LYS A 250 2.77 -2.80 -5.54
CA LYS A 250 2.67 -2.58 -6.99
C LYS A 250 1.90 -3.71 -7.67
N SER A 251 2.07 -4.95 -7.21
CA SER A 251 1.33 -6.09 -7.78
C SER A 251 -0.12 -6.11 -7.35
N PHE A 252 -0.45 -5.61 -6.17
CA PHE A 252 -1.83 -5.44 -5.75
C PHE A 252 -2.51 -4.31 -6.54
N GLU A 253 -1.83 -3.18 -6.77
CA GLU A 253 -2.33 -2.11 -7.66
C GLU A 253 -2.62 -2.63 -9.07
N ASP A 254 -1.71 -3.42 -9.67
CA ASP A 254 -1.97 -4.04 -10.99
C ASP A 254 -3.21 -4.95 -10.95
N TYR A 255 -3.34 -5.76 -9.89
CA TYR A 255 -4.51 -6.62 -9.70
C TYR A 255 -5.81 -5.81 -9.61
N MET A 256 -5.79 -4.68 -8.90
CA MET A 256 -6.93 -3.77 -8.78
C MET A 256 -7.30 -3.15 -10.13
N MET A 257 -6.31 -2.78 -10.95
CA MET A 257 -6.55 -2.24 -12.29
C MET A 257 -7.15 -3.29 -13.23
N GLU A 258 -6.60 -4.49 -13.24
CA GLU A 258 -7.11 -5.61 -14.06
C GLU A 258 -8.53 -6.04 -13.64
N ASN A 259 -8.86 -5.93 -12.36
CA ASN A 259 -10.11 -6.39 -11.77
C ASN A 259 -11.02 -5.24 -11.29
N ASN A 260 -10.85 -4.03 -11.83
CA ASN A 260 -11.57 -2.83 -11.39
C ASN A 260 -13.11 -2.98 -11.50
N TYR A 261 -13.60 -3.81 -12.44
CA TYR A 261 -15.02 -4.14 -12.56
C TYR A 261 -15.59 -4.92 -11.35
N LEU A 262 -14.72 -5.44 -10.47
CA LEU A 262 -15.06 -6.14 -9.22
C LEU A 262 -14.77 -5.30 -7.97
N ARG A 263 -14.39 -4.03 -8.10
CA ARG A 263 -13.92 -3.18 -6.98
C ARG A 263 -14.92 -3.07 -5.83
N ASP A 264 -16.21 -3.12 -6.15
CA ASP A 264 -17.32 -3.00 -5.21
C ASP A 264 -17.82 -4.36 -4.68
N MET A 265 -17.24 -5.47 -5.15
CA MET A 265 -17.57 -6.82 -4.68
C MET A 265 -17.03 -7.02 -3.26
N PRO A 266 -17.82 -7.59 -2.32
CA PRO A 266 -17.30 -7.99 -1.01
C PRO A 266 -16.09 -8.92 -1.14
N ILE A 267 -15.04 -8.66 -0.36
CA ILE A 267 -13.78 -9.41 -0.46
C ILE A 267 -14.00 -10.89 -0.19
N ALA A 268 -14.85 -11.22 0.79
CA ALA A 268 -15.23 -12.59 1.10
C ALA A 268 -15.86 -13.32 -0.09
N ASP A 269 -16.62 -12.63 -0.94
CA ASP A 269 -17.18 -13.22 -2.16
C ASP A 269 -16.16 -13.31 -3.28
N HIS A 270 -15.32 -12.28 -3.42
CA HIS A 270 -14.29 -12.22 -4.45
C HIS A 270 -13.25 -13.35 -4.35
N VAL A 271 -12.90 -13.74 -3.11
CA VAL A 271 -11.92 -14.81 -2.85
C VAL A 271 -12.51 -16.22 -2.89
N LYS A 272 -13.84 -16.38 -2.96
CA LYS A 272 -14.48 -17.71 -3.10
C LYS A 272 -14.03 -18.38 -4.39
N ASP A 273 -13.88 -19.70 -4.35
CA ASP A 273 -13.58 -20.48 -5.55
C ASP A 273 -14.74 -20.40 -6.54
N ASP A 274 -14.44 -20.23 -7.83
CA ASP A 274 -15.38 -20.40 -8.95
C ASP A 274 -15.74 -21.90 -9.12
N LYS A 275 -16.21 -22.59 -8.07
CA LYS A 275 -16.53 -24.02 -8.08
C LYS A 275 -17.84 -24.38 -8.81
N LYS A 276 -18.37 -23.52 -9.69
CA LYS A 276 -19.63 -23.78 -10.43
C LYS A 276 -19.53 -23.69 -11.96
N LYS A 277 -18.36 -23.91 -12.57
CA LYS A 277 -18.25 -24.01 -14.06
C LYS A 277 -17.64 -25.32 -14.60
N LYS A 278 -17.54 -26.38 -13.79
CA LYS A 278 -17.01 -27.69 -14.25
C LYS A 278 -17.94 -28.89 -14.08
N GLU A 279 -19.23 -28.68 -13.88
CA GLU A 279 -20.25 -29.75 -13.98
C GLU A 279 -21.33 -29.35 -14.99
N ALA A 280 -20.93 -29.26 -16.26
CA ALA A 280 -21.82 -29.28 -17.41
C ALA A 280 -20.96 -29.53 -18.66
N LYS A 281 -20.44 -30.76 -18.78
CA LYS A 281 -20.09 -31.38 -20.06
C LYS A 281 -20.43 -32.85 -19.97
#